data_AF-A0A2N6BL97-F1
#
_entry.id   AF-A0A2N6BL97-F1
#
_cell.length_a   1.000
_cell.length_b   1.000
_cell.length_c   1.000
_cell.angle_alpha   90.00
_cell.angle_beta   90.00
_cell.angle_gamma   90.00
#
_symmetry.space_group_name_H-M   'P 1'
#
loop_
_entity.id
_entity.type
_entity.pdbx_description
1 polymer ?
#
loop_
_entity_poly.entity_id
_entity_poly.type
_entity_poly.pdbx_seq_one_letter_code
_entity_poly.pdbx_strand_id
1 'polypeptide(L)'
;MVKVPTREECFEMMESAGMPPHIIEHSAQVTKIAVFISEALASSGVPVSTRLVEAGALLHDISKMESIDNGGNHAALGAALLRERGYPALSPLVERHVDLGEWSESAPVDEAEIINYADKRVRHDEIVSLGERFDDLVSRYGKTERARARMERLREEMFRLEKKLFRHLPFSPDHINTL
;
A
#
# COMPACT_ATOMS: atom_id res chain seq x y z
N MET A 1 -0.21 -23.73 -7.10
CA MET A 1 -0.01 -22.78 -5.98
C MET A 1 0.39 -21.44 -6.57
N VAL A 2 -0.12 -20.33 -6.01
CA VAL A 2 0.31 -18.98 -6.42
C VAL A 2 1.77 -18.79 -5.99
N LYS A 3 2.64 -18.37 -6.92
CA LYS A 3 4.04 -18.06 -6.62
C LYS A 3 4.11 -16.69 -5.95
N VAL A 4 4.63 -16.66 -4.72
CA VAL A 4 4.82 -15.45 -3.91
C VAL A 4 6.27 -15.48 -3.41
N PRO A 5 7.04 -14.40 -3.58
CA PRO A 5 8.42 -14.36 -3.13
C PRO A 5 8.50 -14.45 -1.60
N THR A 6 9.63 -14.93 -1.08
CA THR A 6 9.95 -14.80 0.35
C THR A 6 10.30 -13.35 0.69
N ARG A 7 10.39 -13.07 1.98
CA ARG A 7 10.85 -11.76 2.45
C ARG A 7 12.28 -11.46 2.00
N GLU A 8 13.17 -12.44 2.03
CA GLU A 8 14.54 -12.31 1.51
C GLU A 8 14.54 -12.00 0.01
N GLU A 9 13.78 -12.76 -0.79
CA GLU A 9 13.66 -12.51 -2.24
C GLU A 9 13.10 -11.12 -2.53
N CYS A 10 12.18 -10.59 -1.70
CA CYS A 10 11.70 -9.22 -1.83
C CYS A 10 12.85 -8.22 -1.63
N PHE A 11 13.65 -8.36 -0.58
CA PHE A 11 14.77 -7.45 -0.31
C PHE A 11 15.85 -7.52 -1.40
N GLU A 12 16.15 -8.71 -1.93
CA GLU A 12 17.05 -8.87 -3.08
C GLU A 12 16.54 -8.13 -4.33
N MET A 13 15.21 -8.14 -4.56
CA MET A 13 14.60 -7.35 -5.64
C MET A 13 14.69 -5.85 -5.39
N MET A 14 14.52 -5.38 -4.14
CA MET A 14 14.68 -3.96 -3.79
C MET A 14 16.11 -3.49 -4.04
N GLU A 15 17.09 -4.27 -3.61
CA GLU A 15 18.51 -3.99 -3.84
C GLU A 15 18.83 -3.96 -5.33
N SER A 16 18.38 -4.97 -6.08
CA SER A 16 18.58 -5.05 -7.53
C SER A 16 17.90 -3.90 -8.30
N ALA A 17 16.81 -3.36 -7.78
CA ALA A 17 16.11 -2.19 -8.33
C ALA A 17 16.75 -0.86 -7.91
N GLY A 18 17.79 -0.87 -7.06
CA GLY A 18 18.44 0.33 -6.55
C GLY A 18 17.53 1.16 -5.64
N MET A 19 16.62 0.54 -4.91
CA MET A 19 15.73 1.26 -4.00
C MET A 19 16.55 2.00 -2.91
N PRO A 20 16.38 3.33 -2.75
CA PRO A 20 17.05 4.08 -1.70
C PRO A 20 16.66 3.61 -0.30
N PRO A 21 17.57 3.72 0.70
CA PRO A 21 17.31 3.28 2.07
C PRO A 21 15.99 3.80 2.66
N HIS A 22 15.68 5.08 2.46
CA HIS A 22 14.45 5.70 2.98
C HIS A 22 13.16 5.14 2.35
N ILE A 23 13.21 4.61 1.11
CA ILE A 23 12.06 3.94 0.47
C ILE A 23 11.94 2.50 1.02
N ILE A 24 13.05 1.83 1.28
CA ILE A 24 13.06 0.52 1.94
C ILE A 24 12.48 0.64 3.36
N GLU A 25 12.89 1.64 4.13
CA GLU A 25 12.37 1.94 5.47
C GLU A 25 10.86 2.24 5.42
N HIS A 26 10.43 3.06 4.46
CA HIS A 26 9.01 3.30 4.20
C HIS A 26 8.24 2.00 3.94
N SER A 27 8.69 1.19 2.96
CA SER A 27 8.08 -0.10 2.65
C SER A 27 8.02 -1.03 3.86
N ALA A 28 9.05 -1.06 4.72
CA ALA A 28 9.06 -1.87 5.93
C ALA A 28 7.95 -1.46 6.92
N GLN A 29 7.71 -0.16 7.09
CA GLN A 29 6.64 0.36 7.95
C GLN A 29 5.25 0.07 7.35
N VAL A 30 5.10 0.23 6.04
CA VAL A 30 3.87 -0.15 5.33
C VAL A 30 3.59 -1.65 5.52
N THR A 31 4.60 -2.49 5.35
CA THR A 31 4.49 -3.94 5.57
C THR A 31 4.10 -4.27 7.01
N LYS A 32 4.64 -3.57 8.01
CA LYS A 32 4.29 -3.77 9.42
C LYS A 32 2.78 -3.58 9.65
N ILE A 33 2.22 -2.49 9.15
CA ILE A 33 0.77 -2.19 9.26
C ILE A 33 -0.04 -3.20 8.45
N ALA A 34 0.37 -3.47 7.21
CA ALA A 34 -0.37 -4.31 6.28
C ALA A 34 -0.45 -5.77 6.79
N VAL A 35 0.65 -6.32 7.28
CA VAL A 35 0.69 -7.66 7.90
C VAL A 35 -0.21 -7.70 9.13
N PHE A 36 -0.06 -6.75 10.06
CA PHE A 36 -0.87 -6.69 11.27
C PHE A 36 -2.39 -6.68 10.96
N ILE A 37 -2.81 -5.84 10.01
CA ILE A 37 -4.21 -5.78 9.57
C ILE A 37 -4.63 -7.09 8.91
N SER A 38 -3.81 -7.65 8.01
CA SER A 38 -4.16 -8.88 7.29
C SER A 38 -4.29 -10.10 8.21
N GLU A 39 -3.44 -10.23 9.22
CA GLU A 39 -3.50 -11.31 10.21
C GLU A 39 -4.75 -11.19 11.08
N ALA A 40 -5.09 -9.97 11.51
CA ALA A 40 -6.30 -9.72 12.28
C ALA A 40 -7.57 -9.98 11.44
N LEU A 41 -7.58 -9.57 10.15
CA LEU A 41 -8.66 -9.88 9.21
C LEU A 41 -8.81 -11.39 8.98
N ALA A 42 -7.70 -12.10 8.74
CA ALA A 42 -7.70 -13.55 8.56
C ALA A 42 -8.20 -14.28 9.82
N SER A 43 -7.80 -13.81 11.01
CA SER A 43 -8.27 -14.34 12.29
C SER A 43 -9.78 -14.09 12.51
N SER A 44 -10.32 -13.01 11.95
CA SER A 44 -11.77 -12.72 11.90
C SER A 44 -12.51 -13.45 10.77
N GLY A 45 -11.85 -14.35 10.03
CA GLY A 45 -12.47 -15.16 8.98
C GLY A 45 -12.58 -14.47 7.62
N VAL A 46 -11.95 -13.31 7.42
CA VAL A 46 -11.88 -12.64 6.11
C VAL A 46 -10.80 -13.34 5.27
N PRO A 47 -11.11 -13.81 4.04
CA PRO A 47 -10.21 -14.66 3.26
C PRO A 47 -9.12 -13.85 2.52
N VAL A 48 -8.17 -13.29 3.27
CA VAL A 48 -7.02 -12.55 2.73
C VAL A 48 -5.71 -13.34 2.92
N SER A 49 -4.79 -13.22 1.98
CA SER A 49 -3.47 -13.85 2.05
C SER A 49 -2.42 -12.91 2.65
N THR A 50 -2.08 -13.12 3.92
CA THR A 50 -0.99 -12.37 4.60
C THR A 50 0.34 -12.43 3.82
N ARG A 51 0.63 -13.55 3.15
CA ARG A 51 1.85 -13.68 2.32
C ARG A 51 1.83 -12.76 1.10
N LEU A 52 0.67 -12.62 0.43
CA LEU A 52 0.52 -11.69 -0.70
C LEU A 52 0.58 -10.24 -0.22
N VAL A 53 -0.05 -9.95 0.91
CA VAL A 53 -0.01 -8.61 1.54
C VAL A 53 1.42 -8.22 1.90
N GLU A 54 2.17 -9.12 2.55
CA GLU A 54 3.56 -8.85 2.96
C GLU A 54 4.45 -8.52 1.74
N ALA A 55 4.46 -9.41 0.74
CA ALA A 55 5.27 -9.24 -0.46
C ALA A 55 4.83 -8.02 -1.29
N GLY A 56 3.52 -7.80 -1.43
CA GLY A 56 2.96 -6.65 -2.14
C GLY A 56 3.30 -5.33 -1.45
N ALA A 57 3.22 -5.27 -0.12
CA ALA A 57 3.58 -4.10 0.68
C ALA A 57 5.08 -3.79 0.61
N LEU A 58 5.93 -4.82 0.66
CA LEU A 58 7.38 -4.63 0.51
C LEU A 58 7.70 -4.02 -0.86
N LEU A 59 7.10 -4.56 -1.92
CA LEU A 59 7.46 -4.25 -3.31
C LEU A 59 6.61 -3.15 -3.95
N HIS A 60 5.69 -2.49 -3.23
CA HIS A 60 4.74 -1.55 -3.82
C HIS A 60 5.42 -0.37 -4.54
N ASP A 61 6.54 0.11 -3.99
CA ASP A 61 7.31 1.25 -4.51
C ASP A 61 8.56 0.82 -5.30
N ILE A 62 8.67 -0.44 -5.73
CA ILE A 62 9.89 -0.99 -6.38
C ILE A 62 10.34 -0.23 -7.63
N SER A 63 9.41 0.39 -8.35
CA SER A 63 9.69 1.16 -9.57
C SER A 63 9.61 2.68 -9.36
N LYS A 64 9.69 3.15 -8.11
CA LYS A 64 9.61 4.58 -7.80
C LYS A 64 10.79 5.38 -8.35
N MET A 65 12.01 4.85 -8.23
CA MET A 65 13.19 5.51 -8.80
C MET A 65 13.14 5.53 -10.32
N GLU A 66 12.83 4.39 -10.95
CA GLU A 66 12.62 4.31 -12.39
C GLU A 66 11.61 5.36 -12.89
N SER A 67 10.48 5.52 -12.18
CA SER A 67 9.49 6.53 -12.51
C SER A 67 9.94 7.97 -12.31
N ILE A 68 10.84 8.24 -11.36
CA ILE A 68 11.41 9.57 -11.12
C ILE A 68 12.43 9.91 -12.20
N ASP A 69 13.30 8.96 -12.54
CA ASP A 69 14.42 9.16 -13.45
C ASP A 69 13.96 9.20 -14.92
N ASN A 70 13.01 8.33 -15.29
CA ASN A 70 12.56 8.14 -16.68
C ASN A 70 11.11 8.55 -16.92
N GLY A 71 10.40 9.02 -15.88
CA GLY A 71 8.98 9.34 -15.95
C GLY A 71 8.09 8.09 -15.95
N GLY A 72 6.78 8.31 -16.14
CA GLY A 72 5.78 7.24 -16.09
C GLY A 72 5.07 7.13 -14.75
N ASN A 73 4.29 6.06 -14.57
CA ASN A 73 3.56 5.77 -13.34
C ASN A 73 4.24 4.60 -12.63
N HIS A 74 4.80 4.84 -11.45
CA HIS A 74 5.58 3.83 -10.72
C HIS A 74 4.77 2.59 -10.33
N ALA A 75 3.47 2.73 -10.06
CA ALA A 75 2.61 1.59 -9.76
C ALA A 75 2.42 0.67 -10.98
N ALA A 76 2.19 1.26 -12.15
CA ALA A 76 2.06 0.51 -13.41
C ALA A 76 3.40 -0.14 -13.82
N LEU A 77 4.51 0.59 -13.68
CA LEU A 77 5.85 0.06 -13.95
C LEU A 77 6.20 -1.09 -13.00
N GLY A 78 5.93 -0.95 -11.70
CA GLY A 78 6.17 -2.01 -10.71
C GLY A 78 5.29 -3.24 -10.95
N ALA A 79 4.04 -3.04 -11.35
CA ALA A 79 3.14 -4.12 -11.73
C ALA A 79 3.64 -4.91 -12.94
N ALA A 80 4.15 -4.22 -13.97
CA ALA A 80 4.77 -4.86 -15.14
C ALA A 80 6.05 -5.62 -14.74
N LEU A 81 6.91 -4.98 -13.95
CA LEU A 81 8.16 -5.53 -13.45
C LEU A 81 7.98 -6.87 -12.72
N LEU A 82 6.99 -6.94 -11.82
CA LEU A 82 6.71 -8.15 -11.03
C LEU A 82 6.09 -9.25 -11.88
N ARG A 83 5.28 -8.88 -12.88
CA ARG A 83 4.74 -9.84 -13.86
C ARG A 83 5.86 -10.48 -14.68
N GLU A 84 6.80 -9.68 -15.17
CA GLU A 84 7.98 -10.15 -15.92
C GLU A 84 8.91 -11.03 -15.07
N ARG A 85 9.03 -10.74 -13.77
CA ARG A 85 9.79 -11.57 -12.81
C ARG A 85 9.07 -12.87 -12.40
N GLY A 86 7.88 -13.13 -12.94
CA GLY A 86 7.12 -14.36 -12.67
C GLY A 86 6.28 -14.32 -11.40
N TYR A 87 5.92 -13.12 -10.91
CA TYR A 87 5.02 -12.90 -9.78
C TYR A 87 3.72 -12.18 -10.21
N PRO A 88 2.94 -12.76 -11.14
CA PRO A 88 1.76 -12.08 -11.70
C PRO A 88 0.67 -11.79 -10.64
N ALA A 89 0.63 -12.52 -9.54
CA ALA A 89 -0.33 -12.28 -8.46
C ALA A 89 -0.04 -11.00 -7.65
N LEU A 90 1.19 -10.51 -7.65
CA LEU A 90 1.55 -9.23 -7.00
C LEU A 90 1.25 -8.03 -7.91
N SER A 91 1.20 -8.24 -9.22
CA SER A 91 0.98 -7.19 -10.23
C SER A 91 -0.25 -6.31 -9.91
N PRO A 92 -1.47 -6.86 -9.70
CA PRO A 92 -2.64 -6.03 -9.39
C PRO A 92 -2.57 -5.37 -8.00
N LEU A 93 -1.78 -5.91 -7.07
CA LEU A 93 -1.62 -5.33 -5.72
C LEU A 93 -0.76 -4.06 -5.80
N VAL A 94 0.36 -4.16 -6.52
CA VAL A 94 1.26 -3.04 -6.75
C VAL A 94 0.63 -2.00 -7.68
N GLU A 95 -0.12 -2.40 -8.71
CA GLU A 95 -0.79 -1.45 -9.61
C GLU A 95 -1.79 -0.55 -8.87
N ARG A 96 -2.49 -1.11 -7.89
CA ARG A 96 -3.58 -0.44 -7.16
C ARG A 96 -3.13 0.25 -5.87
N HIS A 97 -1.84 0.25 -5.53
CA HIS A 97 -1.40 0.78 -4.24
C HIS A 97 -1.53 2.32 -4.15
N VAL A 98 -1.45 3.04 -5.27
CA VAL A 98 -1.64 4.52 -5.30
C VAL A 98 -3.11 4.87 -5.40
N ASP A 99 -3.81 4.20 -6.32
CA ASP A 99 -5.21 4.42 -6.69
C ASP A 99 -5.87 3.05 -6.80
N LEU A 100 -6.90 2.79 -6.02
CA LEU A 100 -7.57 1.49 -6.01
C LEU A 100 -8.33 1.19 -7.30
N GLY A 101 -8.58 2.20 -8.14
CA GLY A 101 -9.49 2.10 -9.27
C GLY A 101 -10.93 1.88 -8.80
N GLU A 102 -11.67 1.04 -9.51
CA GLU A 102 -13.02 0.66 -9.10
C GLU A 102 -12.96 -0.29 -7.89
N TRP A 103 -13.58 0.10 -6.78
CA TRP A 103 -13.74 -0.73 -5.58
C TRP A 103 -15.10 -0.45 -4.92
N SER A 104 -15.53 -1.36 -4.03
CA SER A 104 -16.82 -1.26 -3.36
C SER A 104 -16.71 -1.56 -1.86
N GLU A 105 -17.42 -0.76 -1.06
CA GLU A 105 -17.58 -0.95 0.39
C GLU A 105 -18.38 -2.20 0.76
N SER A 106 -19.14 -2.76 -0.18
CA SER A 106 -19.93 -3.98 0.00
C SER A 106 -19.25 -5.23 -0.55
N ALA A 107 -18.21 -5.08 -1.37
CA ALA A 107 -17.41 -6.21 -1.82
C ALA A 107 -16.54 -6.75 -0.67
N PRO A 108 -16.11 -8.02 -0.72
CA PRO A 108 -15.09 -8.54 0.20
C PRO A 108 -13.84 -7.64 0.23
N VAL A 109 -13.12 -7.67 1.35
CA VAL A 109 -11.81 -7.03 1.43
C VAL A 109 -10.82 -7.80 0.57
N ASP A 110 -9.98 -7.09 -0.19
CA ASP A 110 -8.88 -7.67 -0.97
C ASP A 110 -7.51 -7.21 -0.45
N GLU A 111 -6.43 -7.88 -0.88
CA GLU A 111 -5.08 -7.57 -0.43
C GLU A 111 -4.58 -6.18 -0.89
N ALA A 112 -5.05 -5.68 -2.04
CA ALA A 112 -4.63 -4.38 -2.56
C ALA A 112 -5.21 -3.23 -1.74
N GLU A 113 -6.44 -3.41 -1.26
CA GLU A 113 -7.11 -2.51 -0.31
C GLU A 113 -6.30 -2.36 0.99
N ILE A 114 -5.76 -3.46 1.52
CA ILE A 114 -4.92 -3.44 2.73
C ILE A 114 -3.60 -2.69 2.47
N ILE A 115 -2.92 -3.00 1.37
CA ILE A 115 -1.64 -2.37 1.01
C ILE A 115 -1.82 -0.87 0.75
N ASN A 116 -2.87 -0.49 0.01
CA ASN A 116 -3.18 0.91 -0.27
C ASN A 116 -3.43 1.65 1.05
N TYR A 117 -4.32 1.14 1.91
CA TYR A 117 -4.57 1.76 3.21
C TYR A 117 -3.30 1.90 4.06
N ALA A 118 -2.49 0.84 4.15
CA ALA A 118 -1.27 0.83 4.96
C ALA A 118 -0.24 1.88 4.48
N ASP A 119 -0.06 2.05 3.17
CA ASP A 119 0.79 3.11 2.61
C ASP A 119 0.32 4.51 3.05
N LYS A 120 -1.00 4.71 3.13
CA LYS A 120 -1.59 5.99 3.57
C LYS A 120 -1.57 6.16 5.10
N ARG A 121 -1.07 5.18 5.84
CA ARG A 121 -0.79 5.29 7.28
C ARG A 121 0.69 5.52 7.58
N VAL A 122 1.53 5.72 6.56
CA VAL A 122 2.96 6.00 6.74
C VAL A 122 3.35 7.31 6.08
N ARG A 123 4.00 8.20 6.84
CA ARG A 123 4.64 9.42 6.34
C ARG A 123 6.15 9.27 6.51
N HIS A 124 6.86 9.13 5.38
CA HIS A 124 8.27 8.70 5.38
C HIS A 124 8.40 7.31 6.01
N ASP A 125 8.87 7.24 7.25
CA ASP A 125 9.08 6.04 8.06
C ASP A 125 8.27 6.08 9.37
N GLU A 126 7.38 7.08 9.53
CA GLU A 126 6.55 7.26 10.72
C GLU A 126 5.12 6.80 10.45
N ILE A 127 4.58 5.99 11.36
CA ILE A 127 3.15 5.64 11.36
C ILE A 127 2.34 6.84 11.84
N VAL A 128 1.38 7.27 11.04
CA VAL A 128 0.53 8.44 11.31
C VAL A 128 -0.94 8.10 11.08
N SER A 129 -1.84 8.94 11.57
CA SER A 129 -3.26 8.83 11.20
C SER A 129 -3.48 9.16 9.72
N LEU A 130 -4.61 8.69 9.14
CA LEU A 130 -5.00 9.09 7.79
C LEU A 130 -5.12 10.62 7.67
N GLY A 131 -5.69 11.28 8.68
CA GLY A 131 -5.85 12.73 8.70
C GLY A 131 -4.51 13.45 8.55
N GLU A 132 -3.54 13.12 9.40
CA GLU A 132 -2.18 13.69 9.35
C GLU A 132 -1.48 13.38 8.02
N ARG A 133 -1.66 12.16 7.48
CA ARG A 133 -1.10 11.82 6.17
C ARG A 133 -1.65 12.70 5.06
N PHE A 134 -2.97 12.89 5.02
CA PHE A 134 -3.58 13.71 3.98
C PHE A 134 -3.22 15.20 4.11
N ASP A 135 -3.07 15.71 5.34
CA ASP A 135 -2.60 17.07 5.56
C ASP A 135 -1.18 17.29 5.01
N ASP A 136 -0.27 16.31 5.21
CA ASP A 136 1.07 16.29 4.61
C ASP A 136 1.02 16.20 3.07
N LEU A 137 0.23 15.28 2.52
CA LEU A 137 0.09 15.10 1.07
C LEU A 137 -0.48 16.36 0.39
N VAL A 138 -1.48 17.02 0.99
CA VAL A 138 -2.04 18.27 0.49
C VAL A 138 -1.01 19.39 0.54
N SER A 139 -0.22 19.50 1.61
CA SER A 139 0.87 20.48 1.71
C SER A 139 1.91 20.31 0.60
N ARG A 140 2.31 19.07 0.30
CA ARG A 140 3.32 18.75 -0.73
C ARG A 140 2.79 18.88 -2.15
N TYR A 141 1.62 18.29 -2.44
CA TYR A 141 1.14 18.08 -3.81
C TYR A 141 -0.08 18.92 -4.17
N GLY A 142 -0.79 19.52 -3.20
CA GLY A 142 -1.95 20.38 -3.39
C GLY A 142 -1.63 21.78 -3.91
N LYS A 143 -0.75 21.89 -4.93
CA LYS A 143 -0.29 23.18 -5.47
C LYS A 143 -1.30 23.87 -6.40
N THR A 144 -2.36 23.17 -6.79
CA THR A 144 -3.43 23.69 -7.65
C THR A 144 -4.79 23.25 -7.12
N GLU A 145 -5.86 23.97 -7.47
CA GLU A 145 -7.23 23.58 -7.11
C GLU A 145 -7.58 22.17 -7.60
N ARG A 146 -7.15 21.81 -8.82
CA ARG A 146 -7.32 20.46 -9.35
C ARG A 146 -6.61 19.40 -8.50
N ALA A 147 -5.39 19.68 -8.05
CA ALA A 147 -4.64 18.77 -7.19
C ALA A 147 -5.28 18.65 -5.81
N ARG A 148 -5.77 19.76 -5.23
CA ARG A 148 -6.50 19.77 -3.95
C ARG A 148 -7.79 18.96 -4.04
N ALA A 149 -8.61 19.18 -5.06
CA ALA A 149 -9.84 18.43 -5.28
C ALA A 149 -9.60 16.92 -5.47
N ARG A 150 -8.50 16.54 -6.16
CA ARG A 150 -8.08 15.14 -6.26
C ARG A 150 -7.71 14.56 -4.90
N MET A 151 -6.94 15.29 -4.09
CA MET A 151 -6.54 14.82 -2.76
C MET A 151 -7.75 14.69 -1.82
N GLU A 152 -8.72 15.61 -1.88
CA GLU A 152 -9.92 15.51 -1.06
C GLU A 152 -10.75 14.29 -1.43
N ARG A 153 -10.94 14.01 -2.72
CA ARG A 153 -11.61 12.78 -3.15
C ARG A 153 -10.89 11.52 -2.64
N LEU A 154 -9.56 11.48 -2.76
CA LEU A 154 -8.77 10.36 -2.26
C LEU A 154 -8.87 10.24 -0.73
N ARG A 155 -8.93 11.37 0.00
CA ARG A 155 -9.15 11.42 1.45
C ARG A 155 -10.47 10.75 1.82
N GLU A 156 -11.56 11.16 1.17
CA GLU A 156 -12.89 10.57 1.39
C GLU A 156 -12.92 9.07 1.08
N GLU A 157 -12.29 8.64 -0.02
CA GLU A 157 -12.15 7.22 -0.39
C GLU A 157 -11.40 6.43 0.68
N MET A 158 -10.27 6.95 1.18
CA MET A 158 -9.48 6.26 2.20
C MET A 158 -10.19 6.17 3.55
N PHE A 159 -10.97 7.19 3.95
CA PHE A 159 -11.79 7.08 5.16
C PHE A 159 -12.94 6.08 5.02
N ARG A 160 -13.51 5.92 3.82
CA ARG A 160 -14.51 4.87 3.54
C ARG A 160 -13.86 3.48 3.56
N LEU A 161 -12.66 3.36 3.01
CA LEU A 161 -11.86 2.14 3.07
C LEU A 161 -11.48 1.78 4.51
N GLU A 162 -11.08 2.75 5.33
CA GLU A 162 -10.81 2.53 6.75
C GLU A 162 -12.04 1.95 7.46
N LYS A 163 -13.23 2.54 7.25
CA LYS A 163 -14.48 1.97 7.78
C LYS A 163 -14.76 0.56 7.25
N LYS A 164 -14.42 0.28 5.98
CA LYS A 164 -14.54 -1.07 5.39
C LYS A 164 -13.64 -2.08 6.09
N LEU A 165 -12.35 -1.78 6.27
CA LEU A 165 -11.40 -2.71 6.89
C LEU A 165 -11.74 -2.93 8.37
N PHE A 166 -11.97 -1.85 9.12
CA PHE A 166 -12.09 -1.91 10.58
C PHE A 166 -13.43 -2.44 11.09
N ARG A 167 -14.47 -2.54 10.24
CA ARG A 167 -15.73 -3.20 10.65
C ARG A 167 -15.56 -4.70 10.97
N HIS A 168 -14.47 -5.30 10.49
CA HIS A 168 -14.13 -6.71 10.71
C HIS A 168 -13.11 -6.92 11.82
N LEU A 169 -12.58 -5.84 12.40
CA LEU A 169 -11.46 -5.88 13.34
C LEU A 169 -11.92 -5.60 14.77
N PRO A 170 -11.26 -6.21 15.78
CA PRO A 170 -11.62 -6.03 17.18
C PRO A 170 -11.06 -4.73 17.81
N PHE A 171 -10.45 -3.85 17.01
CA PHE A 171 -9.83 -2.60 17.44
C PHE A 171 -10.17 -1.46 16.47
N SER A 172 -9.99 -0.21 16.91
CA SER A 172 -10.19 0.99 16.07
C SER A 172 -8.93 1.36 15.29
N PRO A 173 -9.04 2.23 14.26
CA PRO A 173 -7.88 2.75 13.52
C PRO A 173 -6.81 3.46 14.35
N ASP A 174 -7.16 3.94 15.55
CA ASP A 174 -6.20 4.59 16.46
C ASP A 174 -5.18 3.58 17.00
N HIS A 175 -5.53 2.29 17.08
CA HIS A 175 -4.62 1.25 17.55
C HIS A 175 -3.38 1.11 16.64
N ILE A 176 -3.52 1.42 15.35
CA ILE A 176 -2.40 1.37 14.40
C ILE A 176 -1.28 2.35 14.80
N ASN A 177 -1.60 3.48 15.42
CA ASN A 177 -0.60 4.46 15.87
C ASN A 177 0.27 3.96 17.04
N THR A 178 -0.05 2.78 17.59
CA THR A 178 0.68 2.19 18.73
C THR A 178 1.64 1.07 18.31
N LEU A 179 1.66 0.71 17.02
CA LEU A 179 2.52 -0.34 16.47
C LEU A 179 3.99 0.08 16.45
#